data_AF-A0A968BXT5-F1
#
_entry.id   AF-A0A968BXT5-F1
#
_cell.length_a   1.000
_cell.length_b   1.000
_cell.length_c   1.000
_cell.angle_alpha   90.00
_cell.angle_beta   90.00
_cell.angle_gamma   90.00
#
_symmetry.space_group_name_H-M   'P 1'
#
loop_
_entity.id
_entity.type
_entity.pdbx_description
1 polymer ?
#
loop_
_entity_poly.entity_id
_entity_poly.type
_entity_poly.pdbx_seq_one_letter_code
_entity_poly.pdbx_strand_id
1 'polypeptide(L)'
;MSAVASIERSKSISMRPFFAVWTGQVFSLLGSELVQFALVWWLTTTTGSATVLALATMMAVLPKVFVSPIAGALIDRWSRRWIMMAADGLSALAVVALGALFALDAVQVWHIYTLM
;
A
#
# COMPACT_ATOMS: atom_id res chain seq x y z
N MET A 1 -23.33 -5.09 49.71
CA MET A 1 -24.04 -5.60 48.51
C MET A 1 -24.20 -4.57 47.38
N SER A 2 -23.87 -3.28 47.53
CA SER A 2 -23.98 -2.28 46.45
C SER A 2 -22.69 -1.99 45.67
N ALA A 3 -21.53 -2.51 46.10
CA ALA A 3 -20.24 -2.25 45.45
C ALA A 3 -19.89 -3.24 44.31
N VAL A 4 -20.63 -4.34 44.16
CA VAL A 4 -20.37 -5.37 43.13
C VAL A 4 -21.09 -5.03 41.80
N ALA A 5 -22.14 -4.21 41.84
CA ALA A 5 -22.94 -3.86 40.67
C ALA A 5 -22.34 -2.72 39.79
N SER A 6 -21.21 -2.12 40.19
CA SER A 6 -20.56 -1.03 39.44
C SER A 6 -19.48 -1.50 38.46
N ILE A 7 -19.12 -2.79 38.46
CA ILE A 7 -17.95 -3.30 37.71
C ILE A 7 -18.29 -3.73 36.27
N GLU A 8 -19.55 -3.96 35.90
CA GLU A 8 -19.92 -4.57 34.60
C GLU A 8 -20.50 -3.64 33.54
N ARG A 9 -20.18 -2.34 33.53
CA ARG A 9 -20.47 -1.51 32.34
C ARG A 9 -19.41 -1.75 31.26
N SER A 10 -19.43 -2.94 30.67
CA SER A 10 -18.75 -3.24 29.42
C SER A 10 -19.29 -2.31 28.34
N LYS A 11 -18.52 -1.27 28.03
CA LYS A 11 -18.79 -0.37 26.91
C LYS A 11 -18.68 -1.20 25.64
N SER A 12 -19.81 -1.48 24.98
CA SER A 12 -19.78 -2.25 23.73
C SER A 12 -18.92 -1.50 22.70
N ILE A 13 -17.83 -2.13 22.27
CA ILE A 13 -16.96 -1.58 21.25
C ILE A 13 -17.70 -1.72 19.92
N SER A 14 -18.10 -0.60 19.32
CA SER A 14 -18.74 -0.62 18.00
C SER A 14 -17.73 -1.04 16.94
N MET A 15 -18.05 -2.10 16.17
CA MET A 15 -17.22 -2.59 15.07
C MET A 15 -17.30 -1.76 13.79
N ARG A 16 -18.19 -0.75 13.74
CA ARG A 16 -18.40 0.07 12.53
C ARG A 16 -17.13 0.76 12.04
N PRO A 17 -16.31 1.41 12.89
CA PRO A 17 -15.07 2.06 12.43
C PRO A 17 -14.04 1.04 11.94
N PHE A 18 -14.01 -0.16 12.53
CA PHE A 18 -13.14 -1.24 12.11
C PHE A 18 -13.49 -1.70 10.69
N PHE A 19 -14.76 -2.00 10.43
CA PHE A 19 -15.20 -2.44 9.09
C PHE A 19 -14.99 -1.36 8.01
N ALA A 20 -15.13 -0.09 8.36
CA ALA A 20 -14.84 1.01 7.43
C ALA A 20 -13.37 1.04 6.99
N VAL A 21 -12.42 0.88 7.93
CA VAL A 21 -10.99 0.81 7.61
C VAL A 21 -10.65 -0.49 6.89
N TRP A 22 -11.20 -1.61 7.36
CA TRP A 22 -10.92 -2.94 6.83
C TRP A 22 -11.34 -3.06 5.35
N THR A 23 -12.54 -2.61 5.01
CA THR A 23 -13.01 -2.62 3.61
C THR A 23 -12.11 -1.77 2.72
N GLY A 24 -11.78 -0.54 3.14
CA GLY A 24 -10.84 0.32 2.40
C GLY A 24 -9.47 -0.33 2.19
N GLN A 25 -8.93 -0.99 3.22
CA GLN A 25 -7.67 -1.72 3.12
C GLN A 25 -7.75 -2.90 2.15
N VAL A 26 -8.83 -3.69 2.18
CA VAL A 26 -9.02 -4.79 1.23
C VAL A 26 -8.99 -4.28 -0.21
N PHE A 27 -9.69 -3.19 -0.52
CA PHE A 27 -9.66 -2.60 -1.86
C PHE A 27 -8.28 -2.03 -2.23
N SER A 28 -7.59 -1.36 -1.29
CA SER A 28 -6.24 -0.82 -1.52
C SER A 28 -5.24 -1.94 -1.85
N LEU A 29 -5.27 -3.03 -1.09
CA LEU A 29 -4.39 -4.19 -1.29
C LEU A 29 -4.70 -4.88 -2.61
N LEU A 30 -5.97 -5.18 -2.90
CA LEU A 30 -6.36 -5.80 -4.17
C LEU A 30 -5.99 -4.95 -5.37
N GLY A 31 -6.21 -3.64 -5.32
CA GLY A 31 -5.80 -2.72 -6.37
C GLY A 31 -4.29 -2.72 -6.60
N SER A 32 -3.51 -2.72 -5.52
CA SER A 32 -2.05 -2.76 -5.58
C SER A 32 -1.53 -4.04 -6.25
N GLU A 33 -2.10 -5.20 -5.89
CA GLU A 33 -1.74 -6.49 -6.51
C GLU A 33 -2.12 -6.55 -8.00
N LEU A 34 -3.28 -5.98 -8.38
CA LEU A 34 -3.69 -5.89 -9.79
C LEU A 34 -2.73 -5.01 -10.60
N VAL A 35 -2.33 -3.86 -10.06
CA VAL A 35 -1.33 -2.97 -10.69
C VAL A 35 0.01 -3.69 -10.82
N GLN A 36 0.44 -4.40 -9.78
CA GLN A 36 1.69 -5.16 -9.81
C GLN A 36 1.67 -6.27 -10.88
N PHE A 37 0.58 -7.04 -10.96
CA PHE A 37 0.39 -8.02 -12.02
C PHE A 37 0.44 -7.39 -13.42
N ALA A 38 -0.30 -6.29 -13.62
CA ALA A 38 -0.33 -5.59 -14.91
C ALA A 38 1.05 -5.08 -15.33
N LEU A 39 1.84 -4.56 -14.38
CA LEU A 39 3.20 -4.07 -14.64
C LEU A 39 4.18 -5.18 -15.00
N VAL A 40 4.13 -6.30 -14.28
CA VAL A 40 4.94 -7.48 -14.61
C VAL A 40 4.58 -8.01 -16.00
N TRP A 41 3.28 -8.10 -16.30
CA TRP A 41 2.80 -8.51 -17.62
C TRP A 41 3.25 -7.55 -18.73
N TRP A 42 3.12 -6.24 -18.51
CA TRP A 42 3.52 -5.23 -19.48
C TRP A 42 5.04 -5.27 -19.74
N LEU A 43 5.87 -5.36 -18.70
CA LEU A 43 7.32 -5.49 -18.86
C LEU A 43 7.69 -6.76 -19.63
N THR A 44 7.02 -7.88 -19.33
CA THR A 44 7.25 -9.16 -20.00
C THR A 44 6.94 -9.07 -21.49
N THR A 45 5.75 -8.56 -21.84
CA THR A 45 5.29 -8.47 -23.23
C THR A 45 6.03 -7.39 -24.03
N THR A 46 6.45 -6.31 -23.39
CA THR A 46 7.15 -5.19 -24.06
C THR A 46 8.64 -5.44 -24.24
N THR A 47 9.31 -6.04 -23.24
CA THR A 47 10.78 -6.20 -23.28
C THR A 47 11.23 -7.62 -23.59
N GLY A 48 10.41 -8.64 -23.27
CA GLY A 48 10.80 -10.05 -23.37
C GLY A 48 12.02 -10.44 -22.54
N SER A 49 12.49 -9.58 -21.64
CA SER A 49 13.78 -9.74 -20.96
C SER A 49 13.64 -10.20 -19.52
N ALA A 50 14.21 -11.36 -19.21
CA ALA A 50 14.29 -11.88 -17.85
C ALA A 50 15.09 -10.94 -16.92
N THR A 51 16.10 -10.24 -17.43
CA THR A 51 16.89 -9.27 -16.66
C THR A 51 16.06 -8.06 -16.26
N VAL A 52 15.20 -7.55 -17.15
CA VAL A 52 14.29 -6.44 -16.84
C VAL A 52 13.34 -6.83 -15.71
N LEU A 53 12.77 -8.04 -15.76
CA LEU A 53 11.91 -8.55 -14.70
C LEU A 53 12.66 -8.74 -13.38
N ALA A 54 13.88 -9.29 -13.41
CA ALA A 54 14.71 -9.45 -12.21
C ALA A 54 15.08 -8.12 -11.56
N LEU A 55 15.34 -7.08 -12.37
CA LEU A 55 15.58 -5.74 -11.85
C LEU A 55 14.30 -5.13 -11.28
N ALA A 56 13.15 -5.30 -11.94
CA ALA A 56 11.87 -4.83 -11.43
C ALA A 56 11.51 -5.48 -10.08
N THR A 57 11.72 -6.79 -9.93
CA THR A 57 11.46 -7.48 -8.65
C THR A 57 12.45 -7.07 -7.57
N MET A 58 13.70 -6.77 -7.92
CA MET A 58 14.67 -6.20 -7.00
C MET A 58 14.22 -4.81 -6.52
N MET A 59 13.78 -3.94 -7.44
CA MET A 59 13.21 -2.64 -7.08
C MET A 59 11.95 -2.79 -6.22
N ALA A 60 11.10 -3.79 -6.46
CA ALA A 60 9.91 -4.07 -5.64
C ALA A 60 10.19 -4.36 -4.15
N VAL A 61 11.42 -4.78 -3.82
CA VAL A 61 11.82 -5.19 -2.47
C VAL A 61 12.76 -4.16 -1.84
N LEU A 62 13.64 -3.55 -2.62
CA LEU A 62 14.74 -2.73 -2.13
C LEU A 62 14.27 -1.54 -1.27
N PRO A 63 13.27 -0.70 -1.69
CA PRO A 63 12.73 0.37 -0.86
C PRO A 63 12.12 -0.16 0.44
N LYS A 64 11.43 -1.31 0.41
CA LYS A 64 10.82 -1.90 1.61
C LYS A 64 11.87 -2.24 2.66
N VAL A 65 13.02 -2.76 2.25
CA VAL A 65 14.13 -3.09 3.15
C VAL A 65 14.66 -1.84 3.85
N PHE A 66 14.88 -0.74 3.10
CA PHE A 66 15.41 0.49 3.67
C PHE A 66 14.39 1.29 4.48
N VAL A 67 13.12 1.29 4.05
CA VAL A 67 12.05 2.06 4.69
C VAL A 67 11.51 1.35 5.93
N SER A 68 11.53 0.01 5.99
CA SER A 68 10.92 -0.74 7.11
C SER A 68 11.44 -0.39 8.51
N PRO A 69 12.75 -0.17 8.77
CA PRO A 69 13.22 0.22 10.10
C PRO A 69 12.76 1.64 10.49
N ILE A 70 12.72 2.55 9.50
CA ILE A 70 12.27 3.93 9.68
C ILE A 70 10.77 3.95 9.94
N ALA A 71 10.00 3.19 9.17
CA ALA A 71 8.55 3.09 9.30
C ALA A 71 8.14 2.58 10.68
N GLY A 72 8.85 1.58 11.23
CA GLY A 72 8.62 1.10 12.60
C GLY A 72 8.76 2.21 13.65
N ALA A 73 9.89 2.94 13.61
CA ALA A 73 10.11 4.07 14.51
C ALA A 73 9.08 5.21 14.34
N LEU A 74 8.56 5.41 13.13
CA LEU A 74 7.53 6.41 12.85
C LEU A 74 6.15 6.01 13.41
N ILE A 75 5.78 4.74 13.25
CA ILE A 75 4.51 4.17 13.72
C ILE A 75 4.40 4.20 15.25
N ASP A 76 5.51 4.09 15.95
CA ASP A 76 5.53 4.17 17.41
C ASP A 76 5.31 5.59 17.93
N ARG A 77 5.62 6.62 17.12
CA ARG A 77 5.59 8.03 17.54
C ARG A 77 4.34 8.78 17.06
N TRP A 78 3.72 8.33 15.98
CA TRP A 78 2.62 9.04 15.31
C TRP A 78 1.34 8.22 15.34
N SER A 79 0.18 8.87 15.17
CA SER A 79 -1.08 8.12 15.14
C SER A 79 -1.14 7.23 13.90
N ARG A 80 -1.44 5.93 14.10
CA ARG A 80 -1.52 4.92 13.04
C ARG A 80 -2.44 5.32 11.89
N ARG A 81 -3.57 5.96 12.21
CA ARG A 81 -4.55 6.42 11.20
C ARG A 81 -3.95 7.41 10.20
N TRP A 82 -3.20 8.41 10.68
CA TRP A 82 -2.55 9.39 9.79
C TRP A 82 -1.49 8.75 8.91
N ILE A 83 -0.70 7.83 9.45
CA ILE A 83 0.33 7.10 8.69
C ILE A 83 -0.31 6.27 7.57
N MET A 84 -1.37 5.53 7.87
CA MET A 84 -2.09 4.73 6.88
C MET A 84 -2.64 5.60 5.75
N MET A 85 -3.31 6.72 6.08
CA MET A 85 -3.85 7.64 5.07
C MET A 85 -2.74 8.27 4.21
N ALA A 86 -1.60 8.62 4.79
CA ALA A 86 -0.47 9.17 4.06
C ALA A 86 0.18 8.13 3.12
N ALA A 87 0.37 6.90 3.60
CA ALA A 87 0.94 5.81 2.80
C ALA A 87 0.02 5.43 1.63
N ASP A 88 -1.25 5.15 1.90
CA ASP A 88 -2.23 4.85 0.85
C ASP A 88 -2.42 6.02 -0.12
N GLY A 89 -2.41 7.26 0.39
CA GLY A 89 -2.51 8.47 -0.43
C GLY A 89 -1.32 8.65 -1.38
N LEU A 90 -0.09 8.39 -0.90
CA LEU A 90 1.10 8.42 -1.74
C LEU A 90 1.06 7.34 -2.82
N SER A 91 0.67 6.12 -2.45
CA SER A 91 0.51 5.00 -3.39
C SER A 91 -0.54 5.32 -4.45
N ALA A 92 -1.70 5.84 -4.06
CA ALA A 92 -2.76 6.23 -5.00
C ALA A 92 -2.29 7.32 -5.97
N LEU A 93 -1.58 8.33 -5.49
CA LEU A 93 -1.02 9.39 -6.33
C LEU A 93 0.01 8.83 -7.33
N ALA A 94 0.87 7.92 -6.89
CA ALA A 94 1.88 7.29 -7.74
C ALA A 94 1.24 6.42 -8.84
N VAL A 95 0.20 5.65 -8.50
CA VAL A 95 -0.58 4.87 -9.47
C VAL A 95 -1.31 5.77 -10.47
N VAL A 96 -1.93 6.87 -10.01
CA VAL A 96 -2.59 7.83 -10.91
C VAL A 96 -1.58 8.50 -11.85
N ALA A 97 -0.41 8.90 -11.35
CA ALA A 97 0.64 9.48 -12.16
C ALA A 97 1.13 8.49 -13.24
N LEU A 98 1.37 7.24 -12.86
CA LEU A 98 1.74 6.20 -13.82
C LEU A 98 0.60 5.91 -14.82
N GLY A 99 -0.65 5.85 -14.36
CA GLY A 99 -1.82 5.68 -15.23
C GLY A 99 -1.95 6.80 -16.27
N ALA A 100 -1.65 8.04 -15.88
CA ALA A 100 -1.59 9.17 -16.80
C ALA A 100 -0.45 9.01 -17.83
N LEU A 101 0.72 8.53 -17.44
CA LEU A 101 1.81 8.24 -18.38
C LEU A 101 1.43 7.15 -19.40
N PHE A 102 0.71 6.12 -18.96
CA PHE A 102 0.14 5.12 -19.87
C PHE A 102 -0.88 5.73 -20.83
N ALA A 103 -1.79 6.59 -20.34
CA ALA A 103 -2.80 7.24 -21.17
C ALA A 103 -2.21 8.20 -22.22
N LEU A 104 -1.00 8.72 -21.98
CA LEU A 104 -0.29 9.62 -22.89
C LEU A 104 0.73 8.89 -23.78
N ASP A 105 0.80 7.56 -23.73
CA ASP A 105 1.82 6.72 -24.41
C ASP A 105 3.27 7.15 -24.12
N ALA A 106 3.50 7.81 -22.96
CA ALA A 106 4.80 8.33 -22.53
C ALA A 106 5.49 7.41 -21.51
N VAL A 107 4.91 6.24 -21.23
CA VAL A 107 5.44 5.30 -20.25
C VAL A 107 6.79 4.74 -20.71
N GLN A 108 7.70 4.60 -19.75
CA GLN A 108 9.04 4.05 -19.97
C GLN A 108 9.37 3.10 -18.83
N VAL A 109 10.26 2.14 -19.10
CA VAL A 109 10.62 1.09 -18.13
C VAL A 109 11.11 1.65 -16.79
N TRP A 110 11.84 2.76 -16.80
CA TRP A 110 12.36 3.36 -15.56
C TRP A 110 11.24 3.94 -14.67
N HIS A 111 10.13 4.43 -15.23
CA HIS A 111 8.97 4.85 -14.44
C HIS A 111 8.37 3.69 -13.64
N ILE A 112 8.40 2.49 -14.22
CA ILE A 112 7.94 1.26 -13.55
C ILE A 112 8.91 0.89 -12.43
N TYR A 113 10.22 0.98 -12.68
CA TYR A 113 11.23 0.74 -11.64
C TYR A 113 11.13 1.70 -10.45
N THR A 114 10.72 2.95 -10.67
CA THR A 114 10.52 3.89 -9.56
C THR A 114 9.26 3.61 -8.74
N LEU A 115 8.28 2.92 -9.32
CA LEU A 115 7.02 2.61 -8.64
C LEU A 115 7.08 1.27 -7.88
N MET A 116 7.73 0.27 -8.47
CA MET A 116 7.95 -1.05 -7.86
C MET A 116 8.86 -0.89 -6.64
#